data_AF-A0A377BMX5-F1
#
_entry.id   AF-A0A377BMX5-F1
#
_cell.length_a   1.000
_cell.length_b   1.000
_cell.length_c   1.000
_cell.angle_alpha   90.00
_cell.angle_beta   90.00
_cell.angle_gamma   90.00
#
_symmetry.space_group_name_H-M   'P 1'
#
loop_
_entity.id
_entity.type
_entity.pdbx_description
1 polymer ?
#
loop_
_entity_poly.entity_id
_entity_poly.type
_entity_poly.pdbx_seq_one_letter_code
_entity_poly.pdbx_strand_id
1 'polypeptide(L)'
;MAQVINTNSLSLITQNNINKNQSALSSSIERLSSGLRINSAKDDAAGQAIANRFTSNIKGLTQAARNANDGISVAQTTEGALSEINNNLQRIRELTVQASTGTNSDSDLDSIQDEIKSRLDEIDRVSGQTQFNGVNVLAKDGSMKIQVGANDGQTITIDLKKIDSDTLGLSGFNVNGGGAVANTAASKADLVAANATVVGNNIL
;
A
#
# COMPACT_ATOMS: atom_id res chain seq x y z
N MET A 1 10.94 72.99 -43.34
CA MET A 1 10.27 71.68 -43.40
C MET A 1 10.35 71.19 -44.83
N ALA A 2 11.04 70.09 -45.09
CA ALA A 2 11.15 69.56 -46.45
C ALA A 2 9.81 68.92 -46.85
N GLN A 3 9.09 69.53 -47.79
CA GLN A 3 7.92 68.93 -48.42
C GLN A 3 8.39 67.94 -49.49
N VAL A 4 8.39 66.67 -49.14
CA VAL A 4 8.65 65.56 -50.07
C VAL A 4 7.32 64.89 -50.35
N ILE A 5 6.78 65.03 -51.55
CA ILE A 5 5.43 64.55 -51.92
C ILE A 5 5.40 63.03 -52.08
N ASN A 6 6.52 62.42 -52.49
CA ASN A 6 6.59 60.99 -52.82
C ASN A 6 6.82 60.08 -51.60
N THR A 7 7.25 60.62 -50.45
CA THR A 7 7.45 59.85 -49.22
C THR A 7 7.01 60.67 -48.03
N ASN A 8 5.78 60.41 -47.57
CA ASN A 8 5.22 61.10 -46.41
C ASN A 8 5.69 60.45 -45.10
N SER A 9 6.75 61.00 -44.52
CA SER A 9 7.33 60.50 -43.26
C SER A 9 6.33 60.53 -42.09
N LEU A 10 5.38 61.47 -42.05
CA LEU A 10 4.37 61.54 -40.99
C LEU A 10 3.35 60.40 -41.10
N SER A 11 2.97 60.04 -42.33
CA SER A 11 2.12 58.87 -42.61
C SER A 11 2.82 57.57 -42.21
N LEU A 12 4.11 57.42 -42.55
CA LEU A 12 4.89 56.23 -42.19
C LEU A 12 5.04 56.04 -40.68
N ILE A 13 5.27 57.12 -39.93
CA ILE A 13 5.33 57.08 -38.45
C ILE A 13 3.96 56.67 -37.87
N THR A 14 2.87 57.24 -38.40
CA THR A 14 1.50 56.88 -37.98
C THR A 14 1.21 55.40 -38.26
N GLN A 15 1.59 54.89 -39.44
CA GLN A 15 1.42 53.48 -39.80
C GLN A 15 2.23 52.55 -38.87
N ASN A 16 3.47 52.91 -38.54
CA ASN A 16 4.30 52.15 -37.60
C ASN A 16 3.69 52.11 -36.18
N ASN A 17 3.09 53.21 -35.72
CA ASN A 17 2.40 53.25 -34.42
C ASN A 17 1.11 52.41 -34.44
N ILE A 18 0.33 52.44 -35.53
CA ILE A 18 -0.84 51.56 -35.70
C ILE A 18 -0.42 50.09 -35.65
N ASN A 19 0.65 49.70 -36.33
CA ASN A 19 1.14 48.31 -36.31
C ASN A 19 1.57 47.86 -34.90
N LYS A 20 2.19 48.76 -34.11
CA LYS A 20 2.51 48.48 -32.70
C LYS A 20 1.25 48.29 -31.85
N ASN A 21 0.26 49.16 -32.02
CA ASN A 21 -1.03 49.06 -31.30
C ASN A 21 -1.79 47.79 -31.68
N GLN A 22 -1.81 47.43 -32.96
CA GLN A 22 -2.40 46.18 -33.45
C GLN A 22 -1.75 44.97 -32.78
N SER A 23 -0.41 44.96 -32.67
CA SER A 23 0.34 43.87 -32.04
C SER A 23 0.05 43.77 -30.53
N ALA A 24 -0.02 44.90 -29.83
CA ALA A 24 -0.36 44.94 -28.41
C ALA A 24 -1.81 44.50 -28.14
N LEU A 25 -2.75 44.88 -29.01
CA LEU A 25 -4.15 44.44 -28.96
C LEU A 25 -4.24 42.92 -29.17
N SER A 26 -3.57 42.37 -30.19
CA SER A 26 -3.54 40.93 -30.44
C SER A 26 -3.02 40.15 -29.23
N SER A 27 -1.95 40.61 -28.57
CA SER A 27 -1.44 39.98 -27.34
C SER A 27 -2.43 40.08 -26.17
N SER A 28 -3.14 41.19 -26.04
CA SER A 28 -4.16 41.37 -24.99
C SER A 28 -5.36 40.44 -25.20
N ILE A 29 -5.79 40.27 -26.46
CA ILE A 29 -6.84 39.31 -26.84
C ILE A 29 -6.38 37.88 -26.56
N GLU A 30 -5.12 37.54 -26.86
CA GLU A 30 -4.54 36.23 -26.59
C GLU A 30 -4.56 35.87 -25.09
N ARG A 31 -4.17 36.83 -24.24
CA ARG A 31 -4.21 36.68 -22.78
C ARG A 31 -5.63 36.61 -22.24
N LEU A 32 -6.55 37.40 -22.79
CA LEU A 32 -7.97 37.35 -22.39
C LEU A 32 -8.61 36.02 -22.78
N SER A 33 -8.34 35.51 -23.98
CA SER A 33 -8.90 34.26 -24.47
C SER A 33 -8.34 33.04 -23.76
N SER A 34 -7.06 33.06 -23.38
CA SER A 34 -6.43 31.97 -22.62
C SER A 34 -6.69 32.05 -21.12
N GLY A 35 -6.98 33.25 -20.60
CA GLY A 35 -7.00 33.54 -19.16
C GLY A 35 -5.61 33.49 -18.50
N LEU A 36 -4.54 33.31 -19.28
CA LEU A 36 -3.17 33.16 -18.79
C LEU A 36 -2.38 34.44 -19.06
N ARG A 37 -1.67 34.93 -18.03
CA ARG A 37 -0.80 36.10 -18.17
C ARG A 37 0.45 35.78 -19.00
N ILE A 38 0.96 34.55 -18.90
CA ILE A 38 2.12 34.05 -19.64
C ILE A 38 1.59 32.99 -20.59
N ASN A 39 1.62 33.28 -21.89
CA ASN A 39 1.10 32.37 -22.92
C ASN A 39 2.22 31.76 -23.77
N SER A 40 3.39 32.41 -23.80
CA SER A 40 4.56 31.92 -24.50
C SER A 40 5.86 32.31 -23.78
N ALA A 41 6.96 31.61 -24.10
CA ALA A 41 8.28 31.91 -23.54
C ALA A 41 8.82 33.30 -23.93
N LYS A 42 8.22 33.96 -24.94
CA LYS A 42 8.56 35.34 -25.34
C LYS A 42 8.06 36.38 -24.32
N ASP A 43 7.01 36.05 -23.57
CA ASP A 43 6.37 36.95 -22.60
C ASP A 43 7.16 36.97 -21.28
N ASP A 44 7.56 35.79 -20.80
CA ASP A 44 8.41 35.62 -19.60
C ASP A 44 9.00 34.20 -19.59
N ALA A 45 10.26 34.05 -20.03
CA ALA A 45 10.93 32.76 -20.10
C ALA A 45 11.13 32.13 -18.70
N ALA A 46 11.44 32.93 -17.68
CA ALA A 46 11.65 32.44 -16.32
C ALA A 46 10.32 32.04 -15.68
N GLY A 47 9.28 32.86 -15.84
CA GLY A 47 7.93 32.56 -15.39
C GLY A 47 7.37 31.30 -16.04
N GLN A 48 7.56 31.12 -17.36
CA GLN A 48 7.17 29.90 -18.06
C GLN A 48 7.92 28.67 -17.56
N ALA A 49 9.23 28.78 -17.30
CA ALA A 49 10.02 27.66 -16.77
C ALA A 49 9.54 27.22 -15.38
N ILE A 50 9.25 28.19 -14.50
CA ILE A 50 8.70 27.92 -13.16
C ILE A 50 7.29 27.30 -13.26
N ALA A 51 6.43 27.84 -14.13
CA ALA A 51 5.08 27.33 -14.36
C ALA A 51 5.10 25.89 -14.90
N ASN A 52 6.00 25.58 -15.83
CA ASN A 52 6.19 24.23 -16.34
C ASN A 52 6.65 23.27 -15.23
N ARG A 53 7.62 23.70 -14.39
CA ARG A 53 8.08 22.89 -13.24
C ARG A 53 6.94 22.61 -12.26
N PHE A 54 6.14 23.62 -11.92
CA PHE A 54 4.98 23.41 -11.05
C PHE A 54 3.92 22.53 -11.70
N THR A 55 3.67 22.68 -13.00
CA THR A 55 2.74 21.81 -13.73
C THR A 55 3.19 20.35 -13.71
N SER A 56 4.48 20.09 -13.92
CA SER A 56 5.06 18.75 -13.79
C SER A 56 4.91 18.20 -12.37
N ASN A 57 5.21 19.02 -11.35
CA ASN A 57 5.04 18.62 -9.95
C ASN A 57 3.57 18.32 -9.61
N ILE A 58 2.62 19.14 -10.07
CA ILE A 58 1.18 18.93 -9.86
C ILE A 58 0.77 17.60 -10.50
N LYS A 59 1.16 17.34 -11.75
CA LYS A 59 0.85 16.07 -12.42
C LYS A 59 1.47 14.88 -11.68
N GLY A 60 2.71 15.03 -11.22
CA GLY A 60 3.41 14.03 -10.41
C GLY A 60 2.68 13.75 -9.09
N LEU A 61 2.29 14.79 -8.36
CA LEU A 61 1.53 14.67 -7.11
C LEU A 61 0.14 14.07 -7.32
N THR A 62 -0.57 14.41 -8.41
CA THR A 62 -1.87 13.80 -8.72
C THR A 62 -1.72 12.31 -9.00
N GLN A 63 -0.67 11.89 -9.70
CA GLN A 63 -0.39 10.46 -9.88
C GLN A 63 0.01 9.79 -8.57
N ALA A 64 0.86 10.44 -7.78
CA ALA A 64 1.28 9.94 -6.47
C ALA A 64 0.10 9.77 -5.51
N ALA A 65 -0.88 10.67 -5.54
CA ALA A 65 -2.11 10.54 -4.77
C ALA A 65 -2.91 9.29 -5.20
N ARG A 66 -2.99 9.00 -6.50
CA ARG A 66 -3.62 7.76 -6.98
C ARG A 66 -2.85 6.52 -6.50
N ASN A 67 -1.53 6.51 -6.64
CA ASN A 67 -0.68 5.42 -6.16
C ASN A 67 -0.84 5.21 -4.63
N ALA A 68 -0.96 6.28 -3.85
CA ALA A 68 -1.20 6.20 -2.41
C ALA A 68 -2.55 5.54 -2.08
N ASN A 69 -3.60 5.85 -2.84
CA ASN A 69 -4.90 5.19 -2.70
C ASN A 69 -4.83 3.70 -3.06
N ASP A 70 -4.02 3.33 -4.07
CA ASP A 70 -3.77 1.92 -4.38
C ASP A 70 -3.04 1.23 -3.21
N GLY A 71 -2.05 1.90 -2.60
CA GLY A 71 -1.38 1.42 -1.40
C GLY A 71 -2.33 1.20 -0.21
N ILE A 72 -3.28 2.12 0.01
CA ILE A 72 -4.34 1.97 1.02
C ILE A 72 -5.21 0.76 0.68
N SER A 73 -5.59 0.59 -0.59
CA SER A 73 -6.45 -0.52 -1.02
C SER A 73 -5.76 -1.88 -0.84
N VAL A 74 -4.46 -1.96 -1.10
CA VAL A 74 -3.64 -3.16 -0.81
C VAL A 74 -3.63 -3.45 0.68
N ALA A 75 -3.38 -2.43 1.51
CA ALA A 75 -3.34 -2.59 2.97
C ALA A 75 -4.68 -3.08 3.51
N GLN A 76 -5.79 -2.49 3.08
CA GLN A 76 -7.15 -2.89 3.50
C GLN A 76 -7.51 -4.31 3.05
N THR A 77 -7.15 -4.69 1.81
CA THR A 77 -7.38 -6.06 1.32
C THR A 77 -6.59 -7.06 2.15
N THR A 78 -5.34 -6.72 2.48
CA THR A 78 -4.47 -7.55 3.31
C THR A 78 -4.99 -7.64 4.75
N GLU A 79 -5.45 -6.52 5.32
CA GLU A 79 -6.04 -6.46 6.66
C GLU A 79 -7.32 -7.29 6.76
N GLY A 80 -8.19 -7.25 5.74
CA GLY A 80 -9.38 -8.09 5.67
C GLY A 80 -9.04 -9.58 5.67
N ALA A 81 -8.05 -9.99 4.87
CA ALA A 81 -7.57 -11.37 4.85
C ALA A 81 -6.95 -11.80 6.20
N LEU A 82 -6.17 -10.91 6.83
CA LEU A 82 -5.59 -11.16 8.16
C LEU A 82 -6.66 -11.26 9.25
N SER A 83 -7.77 -10.51 9.13
CA SER A 83 -8.91 -10.62 10.04
C SER A 83 -9.56 -12.01 9.95
N GLU A 84 -9.76 -12.54 8.74
CA GLU A 84 -10.27 -13.91 8.55
C GLU A 84 -9.30 -14.97 9.11
N ILE A 85 -7.99 -14.80 8.88
CA ILE A 85 -6.97 -15.68 9.49
C ILE A 85 -7.06 -15.61 11.03
N ASN A 86 -7.22 -14.41 11.60
CA ASN A 86 -7.34 -14.23 13.05
C ASN A 86 -8.57 -14.95 13.62
N ASN A 87 -9.73 -14.85 12.96
CA ASN A 87 -10.96 -15.56 13.36
C ASN A 87 -10.76 -17.08 13.35
N ASN A 88 -10.11 -17.63 12.32
CA ASN A 88 -9.79 -19.05 12.25
C ASN A 88 -8.85 -19.48 13.38
N LEU A 89 -7.83 -18.67 13.69
CA LEU A 89 -6.90 -18.94 14.80
C LEU A 89 -7.58 -18.88 16.18
N GLN A 90 -8.53 -17.95 16.38
CA GLN A 90 -9.33 -17.91 17.60
C GLN A 90 -10.18 -19.18 17.74
N ARG A 91 -10.80 -19.65 16.65
CA ARG A 91 -11.56 -20.90 16.64
C ARG A 91 -10.67 -22.12 16.93
N ILE A 92 -9.48 -22.20 16.33
CA ILE A 92 -8.51 -23.27 16.64
C ILE A 92 -8.14 -23.25 18.13
N ARG A 93 -7.95 -22.07 18.73
CA ARG A 93 -7.68 -21.94 20.17
C ARG A 93 -8.83 -22.46 21.02
N GLU A 94 -10.08 -22.16 20.69
CA GLU A 94 -11.26 -22.69 21.39
C GLU A 94 -11.29 -24.22 21.33
N LEU A 95 -11.10 -24.78 20.13
CA LEU A 95 -11.06 -26.22 19.88
C LEU A 95 -9.94 -26.90 20.67
N THR A 96 -8.78 -26.24 20.78
CA THR A 96 -7.64 -26.73 21.56
C THR A 96 -7.97 -26.80 23.06
N VAL A 97 -8.63 -25.76 23.60
CA VAL A 97 -9.07 -25.74 25.00
C VAL A 97 -10.13 -26.80 25.25
N GLN A 98 -11.06 -26.97 24.30
CA GLN A 98 -12.08 -28.02 24.37
C GLN A 98 -11.41 -29.40 24.41
N ALA A 99 -10.47 -29.68 23.49
CA ALA A 99 -9.73 -30.94 23.42
C ALA A 99 -8.91 -31.22 24.69
N SER A 100 -8.36 -30.20 25.34
CA SER A 100 -7.61 -30.34 26.60
C SER A 100 -8.47 -30.79 27.80
N THR A 101 -9.79 -30.81 27.68
CA THR A 101 -10.67 -31.29 28.74
C THR A 101 -10.71 -32.83 28.74
N GLY A 102 -10.30 -33.46 29.85
CA GLY A 102 -10.15 -34.92 29.96
C GLY A 102 -11.44 -35.75 29.93
N THR A 103 -12.59 -35.15 29.60
CA THR A 103 -13.89 -35.83 29.47
C THR A 103 -14.24 -36.22 28.04
N ASN A 104 -13.47 -35.78 27.04
CA ASN A 104 -13.72 -36.09 25.65
C ASN A 104 -13.24 -37.51 25.31
N SER A 105 -13.98 -38.19 24.44
CA SER A 105 -13.56 -39.48 23.89
C SER A 105 -12.52 -39.31 22.77
N ASP A 106 -11.77 -40.35 22.44
CA ASP A 106 -10.82 -40.33 21.32
C ASP A 106 -11.50 -39.95 19.99
N SER A 107 -12.74 -40.41 19.76
CA SER A 107 -13.53 -40.02 18.58
C SER A 107 -13.94 -38.54 18.55
N ASP A 108 -14.12 -37.92 19.72
CA ASP A 108 -14.39 -36.47 19.81
C ASP A 108 -13.11 -35.68 19.51
N LEU A 109 -11.96 -36.16 20.00
CA LEU A 109 -10.65 -35.56 19.71
C LEU A 109 -10.31 -35.66 18.21
N ASP A 110 -10.63 -36.76 17.55
CA ASP A 110 -10.49 -36.91 16.09
C ASP A 110 -11.36 -35.90 15.33
N SER A 111 -12.62 -35.74 15.74
CA SER A 111 -13.54 -34.77 15.11
C SER A 111 -13.07 -33.32 15.30
N ILE A 112 -12.55 -32.99 16.48
CA ILE A 112 -11.96 -31.68 16.77
C ILE A 112 -10.69 -31.46 15.91
N GLN A 113 -9.86 -32.49 15.76
CA GLN A 113 -8.66 -32.44 14.93
C GLN A 113 -8.99 -32.20 13.46
N ASP A 114 -10.03 -32.84 12.94
CA ASP A 114 -10.49 -32.63 11.56
C ASP A 114 -10.98 -31.19 11.34
N GLU A 115 -11.70 -30.60 12.31
CA GLU A 115 -12.08 -29.19 12.25
C GLU A 115 -10.85 -28.28 12.26
N ILE A 116 -9.89 -28.51 13.17
CA ILE A 116 -8.63 -27.76 13.22
C ILE A 116 -7.89 -27.82 11.89
N LYS A 117 -7.78 -29.01 11.29
CA LYS A 117 -7.13 -29.20 9.99
C LYS A 117 -7.85 -28.40 8.89
N SER A 118 -9.17 -28.45 8.82
CA SER A 118 -9.94 -27.67 7.85
C SER A 118 -9.74 -26.16 8.03
N ARG A 119 -9.55 -25.67 9.26
CA ARG A 119 -9.27 -24.26 9.54
C ARG A 119 -7.85 -23.87 9.14
N LEU A 120 -6.87 -24.75 9.35
CA LEU A 120 -5.49 -24.53 8.89
C LEU A 120 -5.41 -24.51 7.36
N ASP A 121 -6.08 -25.45 6.68
CA ASP A 121 -6.18 -25.48 5.21
C ASP A 121 -6.82 -24.19 4.68
N GLU A 122 -7.82 -23.64 5.39
CA GLU A 122 -8.46 -22.38 5.03
C GLU A 122 -7.52 -21.17 5.22
N ILE A 123 -6.72 -21.15 6.29
CA ILE A 123 -5.67 -20.13 6.50
C ILE A 123 -4.67 -20.15 5.32
N ASP A 124 -4.21 -21.34 4.94
CA ASP A 124 -3.28 -21.51 3.82
C ASP A 124 -3.90 -21.11 2.48
N ARG A 125 -5.18 -21.42 2.29
CA ARG A 125 -5.95 -20.99 1.10
C ARG A 125 -6.07 -19.47 1.04
N VAL A 126 -6.49 -18.81 2.12
CA VAL A 126 -6.62 -17.35 2.19
C VAL A 126 -5.27 -16.69 1.94
N SER A 127 -4.21 -17.18 2.56
CA SER A 127 -2.86 -16.68 2.34
C SER A 127 -2.37 -16.81 0.90
N GLY A 128 -2.57 -17.99 0.29
CA GLY A 128 -2.11 -18.29 -1.05
C GLY A 128 -2.93 -17.64 -2.17
N GLN A 129 -4.22 -17.35 -1.92
CA GLN A 129 -5.16 -16.85 -2.93
C GLN A 129 -5.47 -15.35 -2.80
N THR A 130 -5.14 -14.70 -1.67
CA THR A 130 -5.38 -13.25 -1.53
C THR A 130 -4.41 -12.48 -2.41
N GLN A 131 -4.95 -11.85 -3.46
CA GLN A 131 -4.20 -11.07 -4.43
C GLN A 131 -4.78 -9.67 -4.59
N PHE A 132 -3.89 -8.70 -4.82
CA PHE A 132 -4.26 -7.37 -5.29
C PHE A 132 -3.52 -7.10 -6.60
N ASN A 133 -4.29 -6.84 -7.68
CA ASN A 133 -3.74 -6.57 -9.01
C ASN A 133 -2.69 -7.62 -9.47
N GLY A 134 -2.93 -8.90 -9.18
CA GLY A 134 -2.03 -10.02 -9.52
C GLY A 134 -0.83 -10.21 -8.58
N VAL A 135 -0.70 -9.41 -7.52
CA VAL A 135 0.33 -9.59 -6.49
C VAL A 135 -0.29 -10.28 -5.28
N ASN A 136 0.24 -11.46 -4.94
CA ASN A 136 -0.14 -12.17 -3.72
C ASN A 136 0.45 -11.45 -2.51
N VAL A 137 -0.41 -10.97 -1.61
CA VAL A 137 -0.02 -10.08 -0.51
C VAL A 137 0.47 -10.83 0.74
N LEU A 138 0.07 -12.10 0.91
CA LEU A 138 0.39 -12.91 2.09
C LEU A 138 1.18 -14.19 1.79
N ALA A 139 1.38 -14.52 0.51
CA ALA A 139 2.01 -15.79 0.10
C ALA A 139 3.54 -15.79 0.19
N LYS A 140 4.18 -14.61 0.27
CA LYS A 140 5.64 -14.49 0.33
C LYS A 140 6.05 -13.22 1.08
N ASP A 141 7.23 -13.27 1.68
CA ASP A 141 7.88 -12.08 2.17
C ASP A 141 8.23 -11.15 1.01
N GLY A 142 7.96 -9.87 1.19
CA GLY A 142 8.20 -8.87 0.17
C GLY A 142 8.10 -7.46 0.72
N SER A 143 8.46 -6.50 -0.12
CA SER A 143 8.20 -5.10 0.14
C SER A 143 7.60 -4.48 -1.11
N MET A 144 6.56 -3.66 -0.91
CA MET A 144 5.93 -2.90 -1.97
C MET A 144 6.24 -1.42 -1.74
N LYS A 145 6.99 -0.81 -2.65
CA LYS A 145 7.33 0.62 -2.59
C LYS A 145 6.30 1.41 -3.37
N ILE A 146 5.56 2.25 -2.67
CA ILE A 146 4.57 3.15 -3.25
C ILE A 146 5.18 4.54 -3.37
N GLN A 147 5.32 5.03 -4.60
CA GLN A 147 5.79 6.40 -4.86
C GLN A 147 4.67 7.39 -4.54
N VAL A 148 4.86 8.19 -3.50
CA VAL A 148 3.88 9.15 -2.96
C VAL A 148 4.27 10.62 -3.16
N GLY A 149 5.39 10.88 -3.82
CA GLY A 149 5.84 12.24 -4.11
C GLY A 149 6.19 12.48 -5.59
N ALA A 150 6.43 13.73 -5.94
CA ALA A 150 6.79 14.15 -7.29
C ALA A 150 8.27 13.93 -7.63
N ASN A 151 9.12 13.74 -6.62
CA ASN A 151 10.56 13.50 -6.79
C ASN A 151 10.93 12.05 -6.50
N ASP A 152 11.99 11.58 -7.14
CA ASP A 152 12.51 10.23 -6.93
C ASP A 152 12.87 9.98 -5.46
N GLY A 153 12.59 8.77 -4.98
CA GLY A 153 12.89 8.34 -3.61
C GLY A 153 11.85 8.74 -2.56
N GLN A 154 10.81 9.50 -2.94
CA GLN A 154 9.66 9.80 -2.07
C GLN A 154 8.67 8.61 -2.04
N THR A 155 9.10 7.50 -1.43
CA THR A 155 8.34 6.25 -1.37
C THR A 155 7.95 5.86 0.04
N ILE A 156 6.74 5.33 0.21
CA ILE A 156 6.32 4.59 1.40
C ILE A 156 6.47 3.10 1.10
N THR A 157 7.15 2.36 1.99
CA THR A 157 7.31 0.91 1.84
C THR A 157 6.27 0.20 2.70
N ILE A 158 5.50 -0.69 2.08
CA ILE A 158 4.59 -1.61 2.75
C ILE A 158 5.31 -2.96 2.82
N ASP A 159 5.55 -3.43 4.04
CA ASP A 159 6.16 -4.74 4.25
C ASP A 159 5.09 -5.83 4.20
N LEU A 160 5.30 -6.79 3.31
CA LEU A 160 4.45 -7.96 3.15
C LEU A 160 5.16 -9.13 3.83
N LYS A 161 4.43 -9.83 4.69
CA LYS A 161 4.93 -11.01 5.39
C LYS A 161 4.21 -12.24 4.92
N LYS A 162 4.97 -13.32 4.74
CA LYS A 162 4.39 -14.63 4.53
C LYS A 162 3.67 -15.06 5.80
N ILE A 163 2.38 -15.40 5.67
CA ILE A 163 1.56 -15.91 6.77
C ILE A 163 0.87 -17.18 6.28
N ASP A 164 1.40 -18.34 6.67
CA ASP A 164 0.86 -19.66 6.38
C ASP A 164 1.03 -20.56 7.61
N SER A 165 0.45 -21.74 7.60
CA SER A 165 0.52 -22.71 8.69
C SER A 165 1.96 -23.04 9.08
N ASP A 166 2.88 -23.06 8.12
CA ASP A 166 4.32 -23.26 8.34
C ASP A 166 4.97 -22.08 9.10
N THR A 167 4.79 -20.84 8.62
CA THR A 167 5.38 -19.64 9.24
C THR A 167 4.77 -19.29 10.60
N LEU A 168 3.52 -19.70 10.83
CA LEU A 168 2.85 -19.62 12.12
C LEU A 168 3.27 -20.74 13.09
N GLY A 169 4.03 -21.74 12.63
CA GLY A 169 4.49 -22.88 13.44
C GLY A 169 3.38 -23.87 13.78
N LEU A 170 2.33 -23.93 12.97
CA LEU A 170 1.16 -24.79 13.15
C LEU A 170 1.20 -26.05 12.27
N SER A 171 2.25 -26.21 11.46
CA SER A 171 2.49 -27.41 10.66
C SER A 171 2.57 -28.65 11.56
N GLY A 172 1.60 -29.56 11.42
CA GLY A 172 1.53 -30.79 12.22
C GLY A 172 0.91 -30.63 13.61
N PHE A 173 0.29 -29.47 13.90
CA PHE A 173 -0.45 -29.24 15.13
C PHE A 173 -1.54 -30.31 15.34
N ASN A 174 -1.51 -30.97 16.51
CA ASN A 174 -2.47 -32.00 16.84
C ASN A 174 -2.98 -31.93 18.29
N VAL A 175 -4.21 -32.41 18.49
CA VAL A 175 -4.85 -32.50 19.81
C VAL A 175 -5.24 -33.93 20.18
N ASN A 176 -5.28 -34.85 19.21
CA ASN A 176 -5.57 -36.28 19.40
C ASN A 176 -4.31 -37.17 19.52
N GLY A 177 -3.10 -36.57 19.44
CA GLY A 177 -1.83 -37.29 19.54
C GLY A 177 -1.45 -38.16 18.33
N GLY A 178 -2.30 -38.22 17.28
CA GLY A 178 -2.10 -39.05 16.08
C GLY A 178 -1.41 -38.35 14.89
N GLY A 179 -0.90 -37.13 15.06
CA GLY A 179 -0.25 -36.36 13.98
C GLY A 179 1.24 -36.65 13.80
N ALA A 180 1.84 -36.07 12.75
CA ALA A 180 3.26 -36.26 12.40
C ALA A 180 4.25 -35.76 13.48
N VAL A 181 3.79 -34.88 14.37
CA VAL A 181 4.52 -34.44 15.57
C VAL A 181 3.81 -35.07 16.77
N ALA A 182 4.50 -35.92 17.55
CA ALA A 182 3.90 -36.47 18.75
C ALA A 182 3.60 -35.35 19.75
N ASN A 183 2.42 -35.38 20.40
CA ASN A 183 2.14 -34.51 21.55
C ASN A 183 3.05 -34.95 22.70
N THR A 184 4.28 -34.46 22.74
CA THR A 184 5.17 -34.67 23.88
C THR A 184 4.60 -33.91 25.06
N ALA A 185 4.23 -34.65 26.12
CA ALA A 185 3.90 -34.05 27.40
C ALA A 185 5.02 -33.09 27.81
N ALA A 186 4.67 -31.85 28.20
CA ALA A 186 5.63 -30.86 28.65
C ALA A 186 6.48 -31.47 29.77
N SER A 187 7.79 -31.56 29.53
CA SER A 187 8.73 -32.07 30.51
C SER A 187 9.02 -31.00 31.57
N LYS A 188 9.60 -31.39 32.70
CA LYS A 188 10.07 -30.43 33.71
C LYS A 188 11.06 -29.39 33.13
N ALA A 189 11.78 -29.72 32.05
CA ALA A 189 12.69 -28.80 31.38
C ALA A 189 11.94 -27.71 30.59
N ASP A 190 10.79 -28.05 29.98
CA ASP A 190 9.98 -27.13 29.20
C ASP A 190 9.25 -26.11 30.09
N LEU A 191 8.82 -26.53 31.28
CA LEU A 191 8.24 -25.66 32.30
C LEU A 191 9.26 -24.66 32.88
N VAL A 192 10.51 -25.10 33.05
CA VAL A 192 11.62 -24.23 33.49
C VAL A 192 12.03 -23.25 32.38
N ALA A 193 12.02 -23.68 31.11
CA ALA A 193 12.25 -22.80 29.96
C ALA A 193 11.15 -21.74 29.78
N ALA A 194 9.92 -22.03 30.21
CA ALA A 194 8.79 -21.11 30.24
C ALA A 194 8.72 -20.25 31.53
N ASN A 195 9.77 -20.23 32.36
CA ASN A 195 9.84 -19.49 33.63
C ASN A 195 8.76 -19.84 34.66
N ALA A 196 8.20 -21.05 34.64
CA ALA A 196 7.32 -21.53 35.70
C ALA A 196 8.15 -22.06 36.89
N THR A 197 8.04 -21.41 38.05
CA THR A 197 8.76 -21.84 39.27
C THR A 197 8.16 -23.15 39.79
N VAL A 198 8.92 -24.24 39.73
CA VAL A 198 8.53 -25.53 40.31
C VAL A 198 8.57 -25.41 41.84
N VAL A 199 7.41 -25.29 42.49
CA VAL A 199 7.31 -25.36 43.95
C VAL A 199 7.51 -26.83 44.34
N GLY A 200 8.73 -27.15 44.80
CA GLY A 200 9.09 -28.45 45.32
C GLY A 200 8.24 -28.80 46.55
N ASN A 201 7.63 -29.97 46.50
CA ASN A 201 6.87 -30.54 47.61
C ASN A 201 7.85 -30.88 48.75
N ASN A 202 7.91 -30.03 49.77
CA ASN A 202 8.64 -30.29 51.00
C ASN A 202 7.72 -29.99 52.19
N ILE A 203 6.81 -30.93 52.46
CA ILE A 203 6.12 -31.01 53.75
C ILE A 203 6.31 -32.45 54.23
N LEU A 204 6.88 -32.52 55.43
CA LEU A 204 7.36 -33.66 56.21
C LEU A 204 6.46 -34.89 56.19
#